data_AF-A0A327JH92-F1
#
_entry.id   AF-A0A327JH92-F1
#
_cell.length_a   1.000
_cell.length_b   1.000
_cell.length_c   1.000
_cell.angle_alpha   90.00
_cell.angle_beta   90.00
_cell.angle_gamma   90.00
#
_symmetry.space_group_name_H-M   'P 1'
#
loop_
_entity.id
_entity.type
_entity.pdbx_description
1 polymer ?
#
loop_
_entity_poly.entity_id
_entity_poly.type
_entity_poly.pdbx_seq_one_letter_code
_entity_poly.pdbx_strand_id
1 'polypeptide(L)'
;MKKIIFILIAMVALQLTVPAQETNLTFMYINGSNNNDKKMKDWYIRGVNKLHPVMKKKFEKNSQIRKWSKDNKLVIEDKPVIFFWGYNSKTDLDFVKDRLNISKAFSSTLAYEIRSLLTQFMHDAIWVQKTHNMLPILDDLNEQVKIQAQSGQNVILYGYSAGTFVTYQYLLYKLPYIKIDNLFEALEPDEDIKSFVKENPKKDTCLSALSYDKGNIGVFTNTGHLVLNQNKEQLKKNYLSLDEMTDKYCAPKGYVRGVVNFASPIPLFYSDLADPHYEINFYNKYMMKYVLENGIYFLTVNFREDPLGFPSSNNLTIKQIEERIGLTIENPTGVVYDNSAVWSKRSAFLAHTSYWSARGTFANGVVKSFVNGTKFQYNEKYQNKILQKKNKKSEVL
;
A
#
# COMPACT_ATOMS: atom_id res chain seq x y z
N MET A 1 -0.90 -10.90 60.68
CA MET A 1 -1.39 -9.91 59.69
C MET A 1 -0.27 -9.21 58.90
N LYS A 2 0.78 -8.66 59.52
CA LYS A 2 1.86 -7.95 58.79
C LYS A 2 2.61 -8.80 57.74
N LYS A 3 2.84 -10.09 58.00
CA LYS A 3 3.51 -11.01 57.05
C LYS A 3 2.67 -11.35 55.82
N ILE A 4 1.34 -11.40 55.95
CA ILE A 4 0.42 -11.72 54.85
C ILE A 4 0.29 -10.52 53.90
N ILE A 5 0.26 -9.30 54.46
CA ILE A 5 0.26 -8.06 53.68
C ILE A 5 1.55 -7.91 52.86
N PHE A 6 2.71 -8.26 53.44
CA PHE A 6 3.98 -8.22 52.72
C PHE A 6 4.06 -9.22 51.56
N ILE A 7 3.46 -10.41 51.71
CA ILE A 7 3.38 -11.42 50.65
C ILE A 7 2.42 -10.98 49.53
N LEU A 8 1.28 -10.37 49.89
CA LEU A 8 0.35 -9.78 48.92
C LEU A 8 0.96 -8.60 48.14
N ILE A 9 1.72 -7.73 48.81
CA ILE A 9 2.43 -6.62 48.14
C ILE A 9 3.55 -7.16 47.24
N ALA A 10 4.27 -8.22 47.65
CA ALA A 10 5.28 -8.86 46.82
C ALA A 10 4.67 -9.57 45.59
N MET A 11 3.49 -10.20 45.72
CA MET A 11 2.76 -10.80 44.60
C MET A 11 2.21 -9.75 43.63
N VAL A 12 1.74 -8.60 44.13
CA VAL A 12 1.29 -7.47 43.30
C VAL A 12 2.47 -6.77 42.61
N ALA A 13 3.64 -6.68 43.27
CA ALA A 13 4.85 -6.14 42.67
C ALA A 13 5.45 -7.08 41.59
N LEU A 14 5.30 -8.41 41.73
CA LEU A 14 5.67 -9.39 40.71
C LEU A 14 4.72 -9.43 39.50
N GLN A 15 3.54 -8.80 39.60
CA GLN A 15 2.59 -8.63 38.48
C GLN A 15 2.83 -7.35 37.68
N LEU A 16 3.82 -6.52 38.06
CA LEU A 16 4.14 -5.27 37.38
C LEU A 16 5.58 -5.30 36.86
N THR A 17 5.74 -5.98 35.73
CA THR A 17 6.34 -5.48 34.47
C THR A 17 6.48 -6.70 33.57
N VAL A 18 5.42 -7.05 32.82
CA VAL A 18 5.65 -7.77 31.56
C VAL A 18 6.45 -6.79 30.70
N PRO A 19 7.74 -7.04 30.37
CA PRO A 19 8.45 -6.19 29.44
C PRO A 19 7.56 -6.11 28.19
N ALA A 20 7.23 -4.88 27.78
CA ALA A 20 6.36 -4.68 26.64
C ALA A 20 6.95 -5.45 25.46
N GLN A 21 6.24 -6.50 25.01
CA GLN A 21 6.73 -7.40 23.99
C GLN A 21 7.07 -6.58 22.74
N GLU A 22 8.35 -6.60 22.36
CA GLU A 22 8.77 -6.03 21.09
C GLU A 22 8.03 -6.81 19.99
N THR A 23 7.35 -6.08 19.11
CA THR A 23 6.68 -6.65 17.96
C THR A 23 7.61 -6.55 16.76
N ASN A 24 7.70 -7.58 15.94
CA ASN A 24 8.63 -7.54 14.82
C ASN A 24 8.03 -6.77 13.64
N LEU A 25 8.90 -6.32 12.74
CA LEU A 25 8.57 -5.59 11.52
C LEU A 25 9.17 -6.31 10.32
N THR A 26 8.30 -6.91 9.52
CA THR A 26 8.65 -7.68 8.34
C THR A 26 8.55 -6.80 7.09
N PHE A 27 9.59 -6.82 6.26
CA PHE A 27 9.53 -6.23 4.92
C PHE A 27 9.06 -7.28 3.93
N MET A 28 7.90 -7.04 3.33
CA MET A 28 7.28 -7.92 2.36
C MET A 28 7.45 -7.35 0.96
N TYR A 29 8.29 -7.97 0.14
CA TYR A 29 8.58 -7.51 -1.22
C TYR A 29 7.64 -8.16 -2.23
N ILE A 30 6.99 -7.34 -3.06
CA ILE A 30 5.91 -7.73 -3.98
C ILE A 30 6.36 -7.52 -5.43
N ASN A 31 6.23 -8.54 -6.28
CA ASN A 31 6.54 -8.43 -7.71
C ASN A 31 5.82 -9.47 -8.61
N GLY A 32 5.48 -9.02 -9.82
CA GLY A 32 5.01 -9.85 -10.95
C GLY A 32 6.18 -10.38 -11.78
N SER A 33 7.04 -9.51 -12.30
CA SER A 33 8.20 -9.78 -13.17
C SER A 33 7.95 -9.89 -14.68
N ASN A 34 8.55 -8.97 -15.40
CA ASN A 34 8.66 -8.78 -16.86
C ASN A 34 8.80 -9.99 -17.81
N ASN A 35 9.25 -11.17 -17.35
CA ASN A 35 9.39 -12.38 -18.18
C ASN A 35 8.77 -13.67 -17.58
N ASN A 36 8.20 -13.60 -16.37
CA ASN A 36 7.41 -14.65 -15.69
C ASN A 36 7.94 -16.09 -15.77
N ASP A 37 9.27 -16.26 -15.75
CA ASP A 37 9.95 -17.55 -15.74
C ASP A 37 10.71 -17.82 -14.42
N LYS A 38 11.25 -19.03 -14.28
CA LYS A 38 12.06 -19.42 -13.11
C LYS A 38 13.29 -18.53 -12.94
N LYS A 39 13.96 -18.18 -14.04
CA LYS A 39 15.17 -17.35 -14.02
C LYS A 39 14.90 -15.97 -13.42
N MET A 40 13.76 -15.38 -13.73
CA MET A 40 13.34 -14.08 -13.22
C MET A 40 12.87 -14.13 -11.78
N LYS A 41 12.11 -15.15 -11.38
CA LYS A 41 11.80 -15.36 -9.97
C LYS A 41 13.09 -15.47 -9.15
N ASP A 42 14.06 -16.25 -9.62
CA ASP A 42 15.34 -16.41 -8.94
C ASP A 42 16.16 -15.09 -8.95
N TRP A 43 16.11 -14.33 -10.04
CA TRP A 43 16.75 -13.00 -10.10
C TRP A 43 16.14 -12.03 -9.09
N TYR A 44 14.81 -12.02 -8.97
CA TYR A 44 14.09 -11.20 -8.01
C TYR A 44 14.44 -11.60 -6.57
N ILE A 45 14.39 -12.89 -6.24
CA ILE A 45 14.75 -13.42 -4.92
C ILE A 45 16.20 -13.04 -4.57
N ARG A 46 17.15 -13.21 -5.50
CA ARG A 46 18.54 -12.77 -5.30
C ARG A 46 18.65 -11.26 -5.10
N GLY A 47 17.85 -10.47 -5.82
CA GLY A 47 17.77 -9.02 -5.67
C GLY A 47 17.31 -8.61 -4.28
N VAL A 48 16.20 -9.20 -3.80
CA VAL A 48 15.64 -8.96 -2.47
C VAL A 48 16.63 -9.37 -1.37
N ASN A 49 17.22 -10.57 -1.45
CA ASN A 49 18.18 -11.05 -0.45
C ASN A 49 19.45 -10.19 -0.37
N LYS A 50 19.79 -9.48 -1.44
CA LYS A 50 20.88 -8.49 -1.46
C LYS A 50 20.46 -7.12 -0.95
N LEU A 51 19.22 -6.70 -1.23
CA LEU A 51 18.67 -5.40 -0.86
C LEU A 51 18.30 -5.34 0.63
N HIS A 52 17.61 -6.36 1.13
CA HIS A 52 17.02 -6.35 2.46
C HIS A 52 18.03 -6.07 3.59
N PRO A 53 19.21 -6.71 3.65
CA PRO A 53 20.22 -6.40 4.67
C PRO A 53 20.70 -4.94 4.61
N VAL A 54 20.77 -4.36 3.41
CA VAL A 54 21.13 -2.95 3.22
C VAL A 54 20.01 -2.04 3.73
N MET A 55 18.74 -2.37 3.42
CA MET A 55 17.59 -1.61 3.89
C MET A 55 17.50 -1.62 5.42
N LYS A 56 17.55 -2.80 6.03
CA LYS A 56 17.56 -2.99 7.49
C LYS A 56 18.65 -2.15 8.16
N LYS A 57 19.90 -2.32 7.73
CA LYS A 57 21.05 -1.56 8.25
C LYS A 57 20.87 -0.05 8.13
N LYS A 58 20.22 0.43 7.07
CA LYS A 58 19.98 1.87 6.86
C LYS A 58 18.88 2.41 7.77
N PHE A 59 17.82 1.64 8.00
CA PHE A 59 16.76 1.98 8.95
C PHE A 59 17.31 2.05 10.38
N GLU A 60 18.02 1.02 10.83
CA GLU A 60 18.54 0.91 12.21
C GLU A 60 19.60 1.98 12.54
N LYS A 61 20.39 2.38 11.53
CA LYS A 61 21.41 3.43 11.71
C LYS A 61 20.82 4.85 11.71
N ASN A 62 19.65 5.06 11.12
CA ASN A 62 19.03 6.38 11.10
C ASN A 62 18.41 6.68 12.47
N SER A 63 18.83 7.77 13.12
CA SER A 63 18.39 8.09 14.49
C SER A 63 16.89 8.35 14.60
N GLN A 64 16.26 8.95 13.58
CA GLN A 64 14.84 9.26 13.59
C GLN A 64 14.00 8.01 13.38
N ILE A 65 14.39 7.16 12.44
CA ILE A 65 13.71 5.87 12.21
C ILE A 65 13.91 4.96 13.42
N ARG A 66 15.12 4.91 13.99
CA ARG A 66 15.36 4.15 15.22
C ARG A 66 14.50 4.64 16.38
N LYS A 67 14.29 5.95 16.52
CA LYS A 67 13.35 6.50 17.52
C LYS A 67 11.93 6.03 17.21
N TRP A 68 11.45 6.21 15.98
CA TRP A 68 10.13 5.74 15.55
C TRP A 68 9.93 4.25 15.82
N SER A 69 10.89 3.41 15.47
CA SER A 69 10.86 1.97 15.74
C SER A 69 10.78 1.68 17.24
N LYS A 70 11.57 2.37 18.08
CA LYS A 70 11.49 2.22 19.55
C LYS A 70 10.14 2.66 20.12
N ASP A 71 9.64 3.82 19.70
CA ASP A 71 8.36 4.38 20.15
C ASP A 71 7.20 3.43 19.79
N ASN A 72 7.33 2.69 18.67
CA ASN A 72 6.36 1.70 18.21
C ASN A 72 6.71 0.25 18.61
N LYS A 73 7.78 0.03 19.38
CA LYS A 73 8.28 -1.30 19.80
C LYS A 73 8.47 -2.27 18.61
N LEU A 74 9.14 -1.78 17.55
CA LEU A 74 9.37 -2.48 16.30
C LEU A 74 10.82 -2.93 16.15
N VAL A 75 11.03 -4.21 15.87
CA VAL A 75 12.35 -4.78 15.48
C VAL A 75 12.28 -5.31 14.05
N ILE A 76 13.17 -4.85 13.18
CA ILE A 76 13.17 -5.27 11.78
C ILE A 76 13.71 -6.70 11.67
N GLU A 77 12.92 -7.59 11.07
CA GLU A 77 13.32 -8.98 10.83
C GLU A 77 14.61 -9.10 10.02
N ASP A 78 15.39 -10.15 10.27
CA ASP A 78 16.59 -10.44 9.47
C ASP A 78 16.27 -10.97 8.08
N LYS A 79 15.14 -11.68 7.96
CA LYS A 79 14.69 -12.31 6.73
C LYS A 79 13.48 -11.56 6.18
N PRO A 80 13.47 -11.22 4.89
CA PRO A 80 12.31 -10.64 4.25
C PRO A 80 11.27 -11.71 3.93
N VAL A 81 10.02 -11.28 3.74
CA VAL A 81 9.01 -12.09 3.03
C VAL A 81 9.00 -11.68 1.56
N ILE A 82 8.92 -12.67 0.67
CA ILE A 82 8.90 -12.47 -0.77
C ILE A 82 7.56 -12.97 -1.29
N PHE A 83 6.76 -12.07 -1.84
CA PHE A 83 5.50 -12.36 -2.48
C PHE A 83 5.64 -12.20 -4.00
N PHE A 84 5.63 -13.32 -4.71
CA PHE A 84 5.86 -13.37 -6.15
C PHE A 84 4.64 -13.97 -6.85
N TRP A 85 3.94 -13.17 -7.66
CA TRP A 85 2.71 -13.56 -8.35
C TRP A 85 2.88 -13.71 -9.87
N GLY A 86 4.07 -13.45 -10.41
CA GLY A 86 4.34 -13.45 -11.86
C GLY A 86 3.91 -14.67 -12.66
N TYR A 87 3.98 -15.84 -12.04
CA TYR A 87 3.57 -17.06 -12.74
C TYR A 87 2.11 -17.02 -13.20
N ASN A 88 1.28 -16.24 -12.52
CA ASN A 88 -0.14 -16.11 -12.84
C ASN A 88 -0.36 -15.39 -14.19
N SER A 89 0.57 -14.54 -14.63
CA SER A 89 0.46 -13.79 -15.90
C SER A 89 1.32 -14.37 -17.03
N LYS A 90 1.94 -15.53 -16.82
CA LYS A 90 2.87 -16.15 -17.79
C LYS A 90 2.22 -16.45 -19.14
N THR A 91 1.04 -17.09 -19.13
CA THR A 91 0.34 -17.49 -20.35
C THR A 91 0.01 -16.29 -21.24
N ASP A 92 -0.52 -15.22 -20.65
CA ASP A 92 -0.81 -13.98 -21.38
C ASP A 92 0.47 -13.30 -21.90
N LEU A 93 1.55 -13.35 -21.12
CA LEU A 93 2.83 -12.80 -21.57
C LEU A 93 3.40 -13.56 -22.76
N ASP A 94 3.32 -14.89 -22.74
CA ASP A 94 3.77 -15.75 -23.84
C ASP A 94 2.96 -15.45 -25.12
N PHE A 95 1.64 -15.28 -25.00
CA PHE A 95 0.80 -14.81 -26.11
C PHE A 95 1.25 -13.45 -26.66
N VAL A 96 1.50 -12.46 -25.79
CA VAL A 96 1.96 -11.13 -26.22
C VAL A 96 3.33 -11.20 -26.89
N LYS A 97 4.24 -12.05 -26.39
CA LYS A 97 5.55 -12.30 -27.01
C LYS A 97 5.42 -12.92 -28.39
N ASP A 98 4.47 -13.83 -28.60
CA ASP A 98 4.21 -14.40 -29.92
C ASP A 98 3.71 -13.35 -30.90
N ARG A 99 2.80 -12.45 -30.48
CA ARG A 99 2.35 -11.32 -31.32
C ARG A 99 3.47 -10.33 -31.60
N LEU A 100 4.33 -10.05 -30.61
CA LEU A 100 5.51 -9.23 -30.78
C LEU A 100 6.48 -9.87 -31.80
N ASN A 101 6.67 -11.19 -31.76
CA ASN A 101 7.51 -11.90 -32.72
C ASN A 101 6.99 -11.80 -34.16
N ILE A 102 5.67 -11.89 -34.37
CA ILE A 102 5.06 -11.67 -35.69
C ILE A 102 5.36 -10.25 -36.19
N SER A 103 5.37 -9.25 -35.28
CA SER A 103 5.67 -7.87 -35.66
C SER A 103 7.06 -7.65 -36.27
N LYS A 104 8.02 -8.55 -36.02
CA LYS A 104 9.35 -8.52 -36.67
C LYS A 104 9.25 -8.52 -38.19
N ALA A 105 8.25 -9.20 -38.75
CA ALA A 105 8.12 -9.34 -40.20
C ALA A 105 7.73 -8.03 -40.92
N PHE A 106 7.14 -7.07 -40.20
CA PHE A 106 6.59 -5.85 -40.80
C PHE A 106 7.03 -4.55 -40.10
N SER A 107 7.95 -4.63 -39.13
CA SER A 107 8.39 -3.48 -38.34
C SER A 107 9.86 -3.20 -38.55
N SER A 108 10.24 -1.92 -38.50
CA SER A 108 11.66 -1.57 -38.40
C SER A 108 12.27 -2.12 -37.11
N THR A 109 13.58 -2.41 -37.12
CA THR A 109 14.31 -2.94 -35.96
C THR A 109 14.10 -2.08 -34.71
N LEU A 110 14.20 -0.75 -34.85
CA LEU A 110 14.00 0.19 -33.76
C LEU A 110 12.57 0.13 -33.19
N ALA A 111 11.55 0.07 -34.06
CA ALA A 111 10.17 -0.04 -33.60
C ALA A 111 9.91 -1.38 -32.88
N TYR A 112 10.50 -2.47 -33.36
CA TYR A 112 10.43 -3.78 -32.70
C TYR A 112 11.10 -3.75 -31.32
N GLU A 113 12.30 -3.16 -31.20
CA GLU A 113 13.02 -3.06 -29.93
C GLU A 113 12.24 -2.22 -28.91
N ILE A 114 11.67 -1.09 -29.33
CA ILE A 114 10.82 -0.25 -28.47
C ILE A 114 9.58 -1.03 -28.03
N ARG A 115 8.89 -1.74 -28.93
CA ARG A 115 7.74 -2.56 -28.55
C ARG A 115 8.14 -3.66 -27.56
N SER A 116 9.28 -4.31 -27.77
CA SER A 116 9.79 -5.33 -26.86
C SER A 116 10.04 -4.79 -25.47
N LEU A 117 10.65 -3.59 -25.38
CA LEU A 117 10.90 -2.90 -24.13
C LEU A 117 9.59 -2.55 -23.40
N LEU A 118 8.63 -1.96 -24.12
CA LEU A 118 7.31 -1.61 -23.57
C LEU A 118 6.54 -2.85 -23.11
N THR A 119 6.54 -3.93 -23.90
CA THR A 119 5.93 -5.21 -23.51
C THR A 119 6.53 -5.72 -22.21
N GLN A 120 7.86 -5.73 -22.08
CA GLN A 120 8.53 -6.23 -20.87
C GLN A 120 8.17 -5.41 -19.63
N PHE A 121 8.00 -4.10 -19.76
CA PHE A 121 7.73 -3.26 -18.59
C PHE A 121 6.24 -3.08 -18.27
N MET A 122 5.39 -3.02 -19.28
CA MET A 122 3.97 -2.68 -19.12
C MET A 122 3.05 -3.89 -19.07
N HIS A 123 3.48 -5.07 -19.54
CA HIS A 123 2.61 -6.25 -19.57
C HIS A 123 1.99 -6.52 -18.20
N ASP A 124 2.82 -6.70 -17.18
CA ASP A 124 2.36 -7.05 -15.84
C ASP A 124 1.52 -5.92 -15.23
N ALA A 125 1.87 -4.67 -15.50
CA ALA A 125 1.09 -3.50 -15.09
C ALA A 125 -0.33 -3.55 -15.67
N ILE A 126 -0.47 -3.77 -16.98
CA ILE A 126 -1.77 -3.87 -17.67
C ILE A 126 -2.54 -5.11 -17.19
N TRP A 127 -1.84 -6.23 -17.03
CA TRP A 127 -2.46 -7.50 -16.66
C TRP A 127 -3.08 -7.45 -15.27
N VAL A 128 -2.40 -6.86 -14.28
CA VAL A 128 -2.96 -6.73 -12.92
C VAL A 128 -4.06 -5.68 -12.81
N GLN A 129 -4.23 -4.76 -13.77
CA GLN A 129 -5.35 -3.81 -13.72
C GLN A 129 -6.71 -4.49 -13.95
N LYS A 130 -6.72 -5.72 -14.49
CA LYS A 130 -7.97 -6.47 -14.68
C LYS A 130 -8.44 -7.03 -13.34
N THR A 131 -9.68 -6.74 -12.94
CA THR A 131 -10.24 -7.14 -11.65
C THR A 131 -10.13 -8.65 -11.37
N HIS A 132 -10.39 -9.50 -12.36
CA HIS A 132 -10.28 -10.96 -12.20
C HIS A 132 -8.85 -11.46 -11.94
N ASN A 133 -7.84 -10.65 -12.27
CA ASN A 133 -6.44 -10.93 -11.96
C ASN A 133 -6.02 -10.30 -10.63
N MET A 134 -6.45 -9.06 -10.37
CA MET A 134 -6.07 -8.32 -9.16
C MET A 134 -6.63 -8.97 -7.89
N LEU A 135 -7.93 -9.25 -7.84
CA LEU A 135 -8.58 -9.67 -6.60
C LEU A 135 -7.98 -10.96 -6.00
N PRO A 136 -7.70 -12.02 -6.79
CA PRO A 136 -7.01 -13.20 -6.26
C PRO A 136 -5.60 -12.88 -5.72
N ILE A 137 -4.84 -12.01 -6.38
CA ILE A 137 -3.51 -11.58 -5.89
C ILE A 137 -3.63 -10.87 -4.54
N LEU A 138 -4.65 -10.02 -4.37
CA LEU A 138 -4.90 -9.34 -3.11
C LEU A 138 -5.31 -10.31 -2.00
N ASP A 139 -6.07 -11.36 -2.32
CA ASP A 139 -6.45 -12.42 -1.38
C ASP A 139 -5.20 -13.18 -0.91
N ASP A 140 -4.37 -13.66 -1.84
CA ASP A 140 -3.12 -14.36 -1.52
C ASP A 140 -2.15 -13.48 -0.70
N LEU A 141 -2.03 -12.20 -1.07
CA LEU A 141 -1.21 -11.23 -0.33
C LEU A 141 -1.76 -11.02 1.10
N ASN A 142 -3.09 -10.94 1.24
CA ASN A 142 -3.71 -10.74 2.55
C ASN A 142 -3.51 -11.94 3.47
N GLU A 143 -3.54 -13.16 2.94
CA GLU A 143 -3.21 -14.36 3.71
C GLU A 143 -1.77 -14.32 4.24
N GLN A 144 -0.80 -13.86 3.42
CA GLN A 144 0.57 -13.67 3.90
C GLN A 144 0.64 -12.63 5.02
N VAL A 145 -0.06 -11.50 4.89
CA VAL A 145 -0.11 -10.46 5.93
C VAL A 145 -0.75 -11.00 7.22
N LYS A 146 -1.80 -11.80 7.12
CA LYS A 146 -2.45 -12.43 8.27
C LYS A 146 -1.54 -13.43 8.98
N ILE A 147 -0.79 -14.24 8.24
CA ILE A 147 0.22 -15.15 8.80
C ILE A 147 1.27 -14.37 9.61
N GLN A 148 1.75 -13.23 9.08
CA GLN A 148 2.69 -12.37 9.81
C GLN A 148 2.03 -11.80 11.09
N ALA A 149 0.80 -11.30 10.97
CA ALA A 149 0.06 -10.72 12.09
C ALA A 149 -0.23 -11.73 13.20
N GLN A 150 -0.61 -12.97 12.86
CA GLN A 150 -0.80 -14.07 13.81
C GLN A 150 0.49 -14.41 14.57
N SER A 151 1.65 -14.15 13.97
CA SER A 151 2.97 -14.29 14.60
C SER A 151 3.41 -13.03 15.37
N GLY A 152 2.51 -12.05 15.56
CA GLY A 152 2.80 -10.77 16.22
C GLY A 152 3.67 -9.82 15.39
N GLN A 153 3.79 -10.06 14.07
CA GLN A 153 4.66 -9.30 13.19
C GLN A 153 3.87 -8.27 12.38
N ASN A 154 4.33 -7.03 12.43
CA ASN A 154 3.86 -5.94 11.58
C ASN A 154 4.50 -6.04 10.19
N VAL A 155 3.89 -5.42 9.18
CA VAL A 155 4.37 -5.47 7.79
C VAL A 155 4.55 -4.09 7.17
N ILE A 156 5.59 -3.95 6.35
CA ILE A 156 5.69 -2.91 5.33
C ILE A 156 5.73 -3.59 3.97
N LEU A 157 4.80 -3.21 3.09
CA LEU A 157 4.70 -3.76 1.74
C LEU A 157 5.59 -2.97 0.78
N TYR A 158 6.46 -3.66 0.05
CA TYR A 158 7.37 -3.06 -0.93
C TYR A 158 6.93 -3.44 -2.35
N GLY A 159 6.18 -2.55 -2.99
CA GLY A 159 5.70 -2.72 -4.37
C GLY A 159 6.74 -2.24 -5.38
N TYR A 160 7.22 -3.14 -6.24
CA TYR A 160 8.11 -2.80 -7.36
C TYR A 160 7.34 -2.83 -8.68
N SER A 161 7.44 -1.77 -9.48
CA SER A 161 6.84 -1.71 -10.83
C SER A 161 5.35 -2.09 -10.79
N ALA A 162 4.90 -3.15 -11.47
CA ALA A 162 3.51 -3.61 -11.41
C ALA A 162 3.02 -3.94 -9.97
N GLY A 163 3.93 -4.28 -9.05
CA GLY A 163 3.62 -4.49 -7.64
C GLY A 163 3.10 -3.24 -6.92
N THR A 164 3.33 -2.03 -7.46
CA THR A 164 2.80 -0.79 -6.86
C THR A 164 1.28 -0.68 -7.01
N PHE A 165 0.72 -1.23 -8.09
CA PHE A 165 -0.73 -1.37 -8.26
C PHE A 165 -1.31 -2.32 -7.23
N VAL A 166 -0.64 -3.45 -7.01
CA VAL A 166 -1.04 -4.44 -6.00
C VAL A 166 -1.06 -3.81 -4.61
N THR A 167 -0.02 -3.06 -4.22
CA THR A 167 -0.02 -2.38 -2.92
C THR A 167 -1.08 -1.29 -2.80
N TYR A 168 -1.33 -0.51 -3.86
CA TYR A 168 -2.39 0.50 -3.86
C TYR A 168 -3.77 -0.14 -3.70
N GLN A 169 -4.05 -1.15 -4.52
CA GLN A 169 -5.31 -1.90 -4.46
C GLN A 169 -5.43 -2.69 -3.16
N TYR A 170 -4.33 -3.13 -2.55
CA TYR A 170 -4.36 -3.75 -1.22
C TYR A 170 -4.81 -2.76 -0.15
N LEU A 171 -4.29 -1.52 -0.16
CA LEU A 171 -4.77 -0.48 0.76
C LEU A 171 -6.27 -0.22 0.58
N LEU A 172 -6.74 -0.17 -0.66
CA LEU A 172 -8.13 0.09 -0.99
C LEU A 172 -9.06 -1.11 -0.66
N TYR A 173 -8.67 -2.34 -0.98
CA TYR A 173 -9.56 -3.49 -0.85
C TYR A 173 -9.49 -4.23 0.48
N LYS A 174 -8.36 -4.09 1.19
CA LYS A 174 -8.05 -4.91 2.37
C LYS A 174 -7.99 -4.13 3.66
N LEU A 175 -7.56 -2.87 3.68
CA LEU A 175 -7.54 -2.15 4.95
C LEU A 175 -8.96 -1.93 5.50
N PRO A 176 -9.16 -2.11 6.81
CA PRO A 176 -10.49 -1.97 7.43
C PRO A 176 -10.80 -0.49 7.73
N TYR A 177 -10.93 0.33 6.69
CA TYR A 177 -11.18 1.78 6.82
C TYR A 177 -12.64 2.21 6.70
N ILE A 178 -13.53 1.29 6.33
CA ILE A 178 -14.94 1.60 6.08
C ILE A 178 -15.70 1.51 7.40
N LYS A 179 -16.08 2.66 7.95
CA LYS A 179 -17.05 2.73 9.04
C LYS A 179 -18.43 2.41 8.48
N ILE A 180 -19.09 1.40 9.05
CA ILE A 180 -20.38 0.90 8.55
C ILE A 180 -21.46 1.96 8.66
N ASP A 181 -21.52 2.70 9.77
CA ASP A 181 -22.50 3.77 9.96
C ASP A 181 -22.38 4.84 8.87
N ASN A 182 -21.16 5.33 8.61
CA ASN A 182 -20.90 6.32 7.55
C ASN A 182 -21.24 5.78 6.15
N LEU A 183 -21.01 4.47 5.90
CA LEU A 183 -21.35 3.85 4.63
C LEU A 183 -22.85 3.85 4.41
N PHE A 184 -23.63 3.35 5.38
CA PHE A 184 -25.09 3.27 5.24
C PHE A 184 -25.75 4.64 5.31
N GLU A 185 -25.16 5.63 5.97
CA GLU A 185 -25.60 7.02 5.87
C GLU A 185 -25.43 7.55 4.44
N ALA A 186 -24.27 7.31 3.82
CA ALA A 186 -24.00 7.76 2.44
C ALA A 186 -24.78 6.99 1.36
N LEU A 187 -25.20 5.76 1.64
CA LEU A 187 -26.01 4.94 0.72
C LEU A 187 -27.50 5.26 0.79
N GLU A 188 -27.96 5.97 1.82
CA GLU A 188 -29.36 6.35 2.03
C GLU A 188 -30.35 5.20 1.78
N PRO A 189 -30.21 4.05 2.47
CA PRO A 189 -31.17 2.95 2.33
C PRO A 189 -32.53 3.34 2.91
N ASP A 190 -33.55 2.52 2.67
CA ASP A 190 -34.85 2.70 3.30
C ASP A 190 -34.80 2.58 4.84
N GLU A 191 -35.81 3.15 5.50
CA GLU A 191 -35.85 3.29 6.97
C GLU A 191 -35.83 1.96 7.73
N ASP A 192 -36.30 0.87 7.12
CA ASP A 192 -36.23 -0.48 7.73
C ASP A 192 -34.77 -0.96 7.81
N ILE A 193 -34.01 -0.88 6.71
CA ILE A 193 -32.59 -1.22 6.71
C ILE A 193 -31.79 -0.26 7.59
N LYS A 194 -32.08 1.04 7.53
CA LYS A 194 -31.40 2.07 8.33
C LYS A 194 -31.57 1.84 9.83
N SER A 195 -32.78 1.49 10.27
CA SER A 195 -33.06 1.16 11.68
C SER A 195 -32.34 -0.14 12.08
N PHE A 196 -32.40 -1.16 11.23
CA PHE A 196 -31.73 -2.43 11.47
C PHE A 196 -30.20 -2.28 11.66
N VAL A 197 -29.54 -1.48 10.81
CA VAL A 197 -28.10 -1.20 10.90
C VAL A 197 -27.75 -0.50 12.22
N LYS A 198 -28.54 0.50 12.63
CA LYS A 198 -28.34 1.22 13.90
C LYS A 198 -28.50 0.33 15.13
N GLU A 199 -29.44 -0.62 15.08
CA GLU A 199 -29.68 -1.58 16.17
C GLU A 199 -28.60 -2.67 16.25
N ASN A 200 -27.85 -2.90 15.16
CA ASN A 200 -26.91 -4.01 15.04
C ASN A 200 -25.50 -3.51 14.64
N PRO A 201 -24.85 -2.64 15.43
CA PRO A 201 -23.56 -2.04 15.05
C PRO A 201 -22.50 -3.10 14.72
N LYS A 202 -21.70 -2.81 13.69
CA LYS A 202 -20.63 -3.67 13.17
C LYS A 202 -19.28 -2.97 13.22
N LYS A 203 -18.20 -3.74 13.23
CA LYS A 203 -16.84 -3.17 13.22
C LYS A 203 -16.48 -2.54 11.88
N ASP A 204 -15.45 -1.70 11.88
CA ASP A 204 -14.86 -1.16 10.65
C ASP A 204 -14.47 -2.29 9.69
N THR A 205 -14.81 -2.14 8.41
CA THR A 205 -14.62 -3.18 7.39
C THR A 205 -13.81 -2.68 6.20
N CYS A 206 -13.61 -3.55 5.20
CA CYS A 206 -12.91 -3.27 3.95
C CYS A 206 -13.81 -3.62 2.75
N LEU A 207 -13.45 -3.14 1.54
CA LEU A 207 -14.24 -3.41 0.33
C LEU A 207 -14.42 -4.90 0.05
N SER A 208 -13.37 -5.70 0.28
CA SER A 208 -13.45 -7.15 0.02
C SER A 208 -14.50 -7.85 0.88
N ALA A 209 -14.76 -7.37 2.10
CA ALA A 209 -15.78 -7.97 2.95
C ALA A 209 -17.19 -7.53 2.55
N LEU A 210 -17.34 -6.45 1.78
CA LEU A 210 -18.64 -5.96 1.29
C LEU A 210 -19.05 -6.59 -0.05
N SER A 211 -18.09 -7.10 -0.83
CA SER A 211 -18.32 -7.54 -2.21
C SER A 211 -19.26 -8.73 -2.32
N TYR A 212 -19.96 -8.79 -3.45
CA TYR A 212 -20.96 -9.81 -3.76
C TYR A 212 -20.47 -11.25 -3.60
N ASP A 213 -19.26 -11.54 -4.05
CA ASP A 213 -18.63 -12.87 -4.01
C ASP A 213 -18.14 -13.28 -2.61
N LYS A 214 -18.18 -12.36 -1.65
CA LYS A 214 -17.65 -12.55 -0.28
C LYS A 214 -18.75 -12.33 0.74
N GLY A 215 -18.84 -11.14 1.33
CA GLY A 215 -19.87 -10.85 2.34
C GLY A 215 -21.24 -10.53 1.77
N ASN A 216 -21.37 -10.35 0.45
CA ASN A 216 -22.63 -10.20 -0.25
C ASN A 216 -23.52 -9.08 0.32
N ILE A 217 -22.90 -7.98 0.75
CA ILE A 217 -23.61 -6.75 1.13
C ILE A 217 -24.09 -6.03 -0.12
N GLY A 218 -23.29 -6.03 -1.19
CA GLY A 218 -23.69 -5.45 -2.47
C GLY A 218 -22.68 -5.68 -3.60
N VAL A 219 -22.96 -5.08 -4.74
CA VAL A 219 -22.12 -5.10 -5.94
C VAL A 219 -21.55 -3.72 -6.18
N PHE A 220 -20.25 -3.63 -6.51
CA PHE A 220 -19.63 -2.38 -6.92
C PHE A 220 -19.88 -2.14 -8.42
N THR A 221 -20.37 -0.96 -8.78
CA THR A 221 -20.49 -0.52 -10.18
C THR A 221 -19.11 -0.23 -10.76
N ASN A 222 -19.03 -0.10 -12.09
CA ASN A 222 -17.80 0.33 -12.78
C ASN A 222 -17.36 1.75 -12.37
N THR A 223 -18.30 2.57 -11.89
CA THR A 223 -18.04 3.90 -11.33
C THR A 223 -17.67 3.87 -9.84
N GLY A 224 -17.63 2.69 -9.23
CA GLY A 224 -17.22 2.51 -7.84
C GLY A 224 -18.29 2.82 -6.80
N HIS A 225 -19.58 2.87 -7.17
CA HIS A 225 -20.68 2.94 -6.20
C HIS A 225 -21.08 1.54 -5.73
N LEU A 226 -21.41 1.38 -4.46
CA LEU A 226 -21.93 0.10 -3.94
C LEU A 226 -23.46 0.10 -4.07
N VAL A 227 -23.98 -0.86 -4.83
CA VAL A 227 -25.41 -1.14 -4.90
C VAL A 227 -25.71 -2.27 -3.93
N LEU A 228 -26.52 -1.97 -2.92
CA LEU A 228 -26.90 -2.95 -1.89
C LEU A 228 -27.64 -4.14 -2.49
N ASN A 229 -27.56 -5.29 -1.82
CA ASN A 229 -28.34 -6.46 -2.17
C ASN A 229 -29.84 -6.13 -2.10
N GLN A 230 -30.54 -6.29 -3.23
CA GLN A 230 -31.94 -5.89 -3.37
C GLN A 230 -32.91 -6.83 -2.61
N ASN A 231 -32.44 -8.02 -2.20
CA ASN A 231 -33.18 -8.88 -1.29
C ASN A 231 -32.88 -8.44 0.16
N LYS A 232 -33.82 -7.71 0.76
CA LYS A 232 -33.68 -7.15 2.12
C LYS A 232 -33.40 -8.18 3.21
N GLU A 233 -34.10 -9.32 3.17
CA GLU A 233 -33.89 -10.39 4.15
C GLU A 233 -32.50 -11.00 4.03
N GLN A 234 -32.03 -11.21 2.79
CA GLN A 234 -30.67 -11.65 2.54
C GLN A 234 -29.64 -10.60 2.95
N LEU A 235 -29.89 -9.31 2.68
CA LEU A 235 -29.03 -8.21 3.10
C LEU A 235 -28.88 -8.17 4.63
N LYS A 236 -29.99 -8.23 5.38
CA LYS A 236 -29.97 -8.26 6.85
C LYS A 236 -29.21 -9.48 7.36
N LYS A 237 -29.44 -10.65 6.80
CA LYS A 237 -28.71 -11.88 7.14
C LYS A 237 -27.20 -11.74 6.90
N ASN A 238 -26.81 -11.25 5.73
CA ASN A 238 -25.40 -11.05 5.36
C ASN A 238 -24.73 -9.99 6.25
N TYR A 239 -25.47 -8.93 6.58
CA TYR A 239 -25.02 -7.87 7.47
C TYR A 239 -24.73 -8.40 8.88
N LEU A 240 -25.55 -9.31 9.40
CA LEU A 240 -25.30 -9.92 10.71
C LEU A 240 -23.98 -10.70 10.76
N SER A 241 -23.59 -11.36 9.66
CA SER A 241 -22.30 -12.06 9.53
C SER A 241 -21.14 -11.18 9.08
N LEU A 242 -21.33 -9.85 8.95
CA LEU A 242 -20.32 -8.97 8.39
C LEU A 242 -19.01 -8.98 9.19
N ASP A 243 -19.07 -9.07 10.52
CA ASP A 243 -17.86 -9.10 11.34
C ASP A 243 -16.99 -10.34 11.01
N GLU A 244 -17.60 -11.50 10.78
CA GLU A 244 -16.89 -12.71 10.35
C GLU A 244 -16.24 -12.50 8.98
N MET A 245 -16.97 -11.89 8.04
CA MET A 245 -16.45 -11.58 6.70
C MET A 245 -15.31 -10.56 6.76
N THR A 246 -15.38 -9.58 7.65
CA THR A 246 -14.29 -8.63 7.89
C THR A 246 -13.05 -9.35 8.39
N ASP A 247 -13.16 -10.25 9.37
CA ASP A 247 -12.00 -11.01 9.86
C ASP A 247 -11.43 -11.91 8.77
N LYS A 248 -12.28 -12.45 7.89
CA LYS A 248 -11.88 -13.33 6.80
C LYS A 248 -11.26 -12.61 5.61
N TYR A 249 -11.68 -11.40 5.27
CA TYR A 249 -11.28 -10.77 4.01
C TYR A 249 -10.50 -9.46 4.15
N CYS A 250 -10.50 -8.84 5.33
CA CYS A 250 -9.74 -7.63 5.59
C CYS A 250 -8.36 -7.91 6.16
N ALA A 251 -7.49 -6.91 6.09
CA ALA A 251 -6.20 -6.90 6.73
C ALA A 251 -6.38 -6.73 8.25
N PRO A 252 -5.58 -7.41 9.08
CA PRO A 252 -5.60 -7.22 10.52
C PRO A 252 -5.32 -5.76 10.90
N LYS A 253 -6.25 -5.15 11.65
CA LYS A 253 -6.15 -3.73 12.06
C LYS A 253 -4.84 -3.47 12.80
N GLY A 254 -4.11 -2.45 12.37
CA GLY A 254 -2.85 -2.02 13.00
C GLY A 254 -1.60 -2.82 12.63
N TYR A 255 -1.68 -3.89 11.83
CA TYR A 255 -0.49 -4.68 11.46
C TYR A 255 0.22 -4.18 10.19
N VAL A 256 -0.48 -3.48 9.30
CA VAL A 256 0.14 -2.85 8.13
C VAL A 256 0.65 -1.46 8.52
N ARG A 257 1.98 -1.28 8.54
CA ARG A 257 2.65 -0.03 8.96
C ARG A 257 3.07 0.86 7.80
N GLY A 258 3.04 0.34 6.58
CA GLY A 258 3.31 1.15 5.40
C GLY A 258 3.37 0.38 4.10
N VAL A 259 3.42 1.17 3.03
CA VAL A 259 3.75 0.76 1.67
C VAL A 259 4.90 1.62 1.15
N VAL A 260 5.82 1.00 0.42
CA VAL A 260 6.91 1.66 -0.29
C VAL A 260 6.80 1.25 -1.74
N ASN A 261 6.34 2.18 -2.56
CA ASN A 261 6.18 2.03 -4.00
C ASN A 261 7.42 2.56 -4.71
N PHE A 262 7.98 1.79 -5.62
CA PHE A 262 9.17 2.20 -6.36
C PHE A 262 9.17 1.64 -7.77
N ALA A 263 9.84 2.35 -8.68
CA ALA A 263 9.67 2.14 -10.11
C ALA A 263 8.19 2.27 -10.52
N SER A 264 7.46 3.18 -9.87
CA SER A 264 6.01 3.20 -9.81
C SER A 264 5.40 3.95 -11.00
N PRO A 265 4.59 3.28 -11.85
CA PRO A 265 3.86 3.92 -12.92
C PRO A 265 2.42 4.30 -12.52
N ILE A 266 2.09 4.35 -11.22
CA ILE A 266 0.73 4.65 -10.70
C ILE A 266 0.05 5.83 -11.42
N PRO A 267 0.69 7.01 -11.57
CA PRO A 267 0.11 8.15 -12.27
C PRO A 267 -0.30 7.90 -13.72
N LEU A 268 0.39 6.99 -14.42
CA LEU A 268 0.07 6.69 -15.82
C LEU A 268 -1.27 5.95 -15.95
N PHE A 269 -1.65 5.19 -14.94
CA PHE A 269 -2.85 4.34 -14.96
C PHE A 269 -3.99 4.92 -14.13
N TYR A 270 -3.70 5.82 -13.19
CA TYR A 270 -4.69 6.53 -12.37
C TYR A 270 -4.57 8.05 -12.55
N SER A 271 -4.31 8.50 -13.78
CA SER A 271 -4.26 9.93 -14.11
C SER A 271 -5.62 10.62 -13.97
N ASP A 272 -6.69 9.84 -13.98
CA ASP A 272 -8.05 10.25 -13.65
C ASP A 272 -8.16 10.85 -12.24
N LEU A 273 -7.27 10.49 -11.30
CA LEU A 273 -7.18 11.18 -9.99
C LEU A 273 -6.85 12.68 -10.08
N ALA A 274 -6.37 13.17 -11.23
CA ALA A 274 -6.15 14.59 -11.48
C ALA A 274 -7.35 15.30 -12.13
N ASP A 275 -8.34 14.56 -12.62
CA ASP A 275 -9.54 15.11 -13.22
C ASP A 275 -10.44 15.70 -12.11
N PRO A 276 -10.75 17.02 -12.14
CA PRO A 276 -11.60 17.65 -11.13
C PRO A 276 -13.05 17.14 -11.15
N HIS A 277 -13.48 16.51 -12.25
CA HIS A 277 -14.79 15.85 -12.39
C HIS A 277 -14.74 14.37 -12.01
N TYR A 278 -13.55 13.78 -11.91
CA TYR A 278 -13.39 12.45 -11.38
C TYR A 278 -13.50 12.54 -9.86
N GLU A 279 -14.70 12.23 -9.38
CA GLU A 279 -14.96 12.22 -7.95
C GLU A 279 -14.02 11.20 -7.30
N ILE A 280 -13.12 11.68 -6.41
CA ILE A 280 -12.40 10.78 -5.51
C ILE A 280 -13.50 10.03 -4.77
N ASN A 281 -13.73 8.79 -5.18
CA ASN A 281 -14.86 8.03 -4.68
C ASN A 281 -14.77 7.92 -3.15
N PHE A 282 -15.92 7.76 -2.50
CA PHE A 282 -16.06 7.60 -1.06
C PHE A 282 -14.90 6.77 -0.46
N TYR A 283 -14.59 5.64 -1.09
CA TYR A 283 -13.56 4.71 -0.65
C TYR A 283 -12.15 5.26 -0.62
N ASN A 284 -11.71 5.98 -1.66
CA ASN A 284 -10.38 6.58 -1.66
C ASN A 284 -10.24 7.69 -0.60
N LYS A 285 -11.30 8.49 -0.38
CA LYS A 285 -11.31 9.53 0.67
C LYS A 285 -11.11 8.90 2.05
N TYR A 286 -11.89 7.87 2.38
CA TYR A 286 -11.80 7.18 3.66
C TYR A 286 -10.53 6.34 3.82
N MET A 287 -10.01 5.73 2.75
CA MET A 287 -8.71 5.05 2.76
C MET A 287 -7.58 6.05 3.10
N MET A 288 -7.59 7.24 2.49
CA MET A 288 -6.59 8.27 2.76
C MET A 288 -6.67 8.78 4.20
N LYS A 289 -7.88 9.07 4.69
CA LYS A 289 -8.11 9.41 6.11
C LYS A 289 -7.54 8.31 7.01
N TYR A 290 -7.88 7.05 6.76
CA TYR A 290 -7.40 5.93 7.56
C TYR A 290 -5.87 5.79 7.58
N VAL A 291 -5.20 5.94 6.42
CA VAL A 291 -3.73 5.90 6.32
C VAL A 291 -3.10 6.95 7.24
N LEU A 292 -3.62 8.17 7.20
CA LEU A 292 -3.09 9.29 7.97
C LEU A 292 -3.41 9.20 9.46
N GLU A 293 -4.58 8.67 9.84
CA GLU A 293 -4.96 8.55 11.26
C GLU A 293 -4.32 7.34 11.94
N ASN A 294 -3.99 6.27 11.19
CA ASN A 294 -3.49 5.01 11.76
C ASN A 294 -1.96 4.84 11.61
N GLY A 295 -1.22 5.93 11.40
CA GLY A 295 0.25 5.88 11.42
C GLY A 295 0.88 5.13 10.24
N ILE A 296 0.16 4.98 9.13
CA ILE A 296 0.62 4.21 7.96
C ILE A 296 1.51 5.10 7.09
N TYR A 297 2.69 4.60 6.72
CA TYR A 297 3.58 5.27 5.77
C TYR A 297 3.23 4.85 4.35
N PHE A 298 2.74 5.78 3.53
CA PHE A 298 2.51 5.59 2.11
C PHE A 298 3.56 6.39 1.32
N LEU A 299 4.62 5.70 0.91
CA LEU A 299 5.78 6.32 0.27
C LEU A 299 5.91 5.92 -1.20
N THR A 300 6.20 6.89 -2.05
CA THR A 300 6.66 6.66 -3.43
C THR A 300 8.13 7.05 -3.55
N VAL A 301 8.97 6.17 -4.09
CA VAL A 301 10.41 6.38 -4.23
C VAL A 301 10.86 5.94 -5.62
N ASN A 302 10.98 6.90 -6.53
CA ASN A 302 11.44 6.63 -7.88
C ASN A 302 12.83 7.21 -8.14
N PHE A 303 13.57 6.52 -9.01
CA PHE A 303 14.75 7.10 -9.62
C PHE A 303 14.36 8.12 -10.67
N ARG A 304 14.99 9.29 -10.65
CA ARG A 304 14.67 10.38 -11.58
C ARG A 304 14.95 10.04 -13.05
N GLU A 305 15.82 9.06 -13.30
CA GLU A 305 16.11 8.56 -14.65
C GLU A 305 15.19 7.43 -15.09
N ASP A 306 14.35 6.90 -14.20
CA ASP A 306 13.44 5.80 -14.52
C ASP A 306 12.28 6.32 -15.38
N PRO A 307 12.17 5.92 -16.66
CA PRO A 307 11.13 6.42 -17.56
C PRO A 307 9.71 5.99 -17.15
N LEU A 308 9.59 5.03 -16.23
CA LEU A 308 8.30 4.56 -15.71
C LEU A 308 8.08 4.96 -14.24
N GLY A 309 9.07 5.61 -13.62
CA GLY A 309 8.97 6.12 -12.26
C GLY A 309 8.29 7.48 -12.22
N PHE A 310 6.97 7.51 -12.43
CA PHE A 310 6.22 8.76 -12.41
C PHE A 310 6.00 9.27 -10.97
N PRO A 311 6.19 10.57 -10.70
CA PRO A 311 5.83 11.16 -9.41
C PRO A 311 4.34 10.98 -9.13
N SER A 312 3.98 10.38 -7.99
CA SER A 312 2.59 10.09 -7.65
C SER A 312 1.74 11.35 -7.46
N SER A 313 2.35 12.42 -6.96
CA SER A 313 1.74 13.75 -6.84
C SER A 313 2.80 14.77 -6.40
N ASN A 314 2.39 16.04 -6.31
CA ASN A 314 3.08 16.97 -5.41
C ASN A 314 2.86 16.53 -3.96
N ASN A 315 3.92 16.54 -3.14
CA ASN A 315 3.77 16.39 -1.70
C ASN A 315 2.83 17.46 -1.14
N LEU A 316 1.73 17.01 -0.54
CA LEU A 316 0.68 17.84 0.07
C LEU A 316 0.78 17.77 1.60
N THR A 317 0.55 18.90 2.24
CA THR A 317 0.37 18.97 3.71
C THR A 317 -0.96 18.33 4.10
N ILE A 318 -1.14 17.99 5.38
CA ILE A 318 -2.41 17.45 5.89
C ILE A 318 -3.59 18.35 5.51
N LYS A 319 -3.49 19.67 5.72
CA LYS A 319 -4.54 20.62 5.38
C LYS A 319 -4.94 20.57 3.90
N GLN A 320 -3.95 20.52 3.00
CA GLN A 320 -4.21 20.40 1.56
C GLN A 320 -4.83 19.05 1.18
N ILE A 321 -4.52 17.98 1.93
CA ILE A 321 -5.17 16.69 1.75
C ILE A 321 -6.63 16.78 2.20
N GLU A 322 -6.92 17.34 3.38
CA GLU A 322 -8.29 17.56 3.89
C GLU A 322 -9.14 18.36 2.91
N GLU A 323 -8.61 19.47 2.39
CA GLU A 323 -9.27 20.30 1.37
C GLU A 323 -9.60 19.50 0.10
N ARG A 324 -8.71 18.59 -0.30
CA ARG A 324 -8.90 17.79 -1.53
C ARG A 324 -9.87 16.63 -1.34
N ILE A 325 -9.89 15.98 -0.18
CA ILE A 325 -10.78 14.84 0.09
C ILE A 325 -12.12 15.26 0.70
N GLY A 326 -12.25 16.50 1.19
CA GLY A 326 -13.45 17.01 1.84
C GLY A 326 -13.75 16.37 3.20
N LEU A 327 -12.72 15.87 3.89
CA LEU A 327 -12.84 15.23 5.21
C LEU A 327 -11.79 15.80 6.15
N THR A 328 -12.17 15.99 7.42
CA THR A 328 -11.23 16.29 8.50
C THR A 328 -10.44 15.04 8.87
N ILE A 329 -9.14 15.20 9.15
CA ILE A 329 -8.23 14.15 9.60
C ILE A 329 -7.90 14.40 11.08
N GLU A 330 -8.23 13.43 11.93
CA GLU A 330 -8.10 13.52 13.38
C GLU A 330 -6.78 12.91 13.85
N ASN A 331 -5.99 13.68 14.60
CA ASN A 331 -4.73 13.22 15.18
C ASN A 331 -3.81 12.49 14.18
N PRO A 332 -3.47 13.12 13.03
CA PRO A 332 -2.71 12.47 11.97
C PRO A 332 -1.33 12.02 12.48
N THR A 333 -0.99 10.77 12.23
CA THR A 333 0.35 10.18 12.52
C THR A 333 0.99 9.46 11.32
N GLY A 334 0.21 9.18 10.27
CA GLY A 334 0.65 8.54 9.02
C GLY A 334 1.24 9.52 8.02
N VAL A 335 2.07 9.00 7.09
CA VAL A 335 2.87 9.85 6.19
C VAL A 335 2.59 9.48 4.75
N VAL A 336 2.10 10.42 3.96
CA VAL A 336 2.07 10.31 2.50
C VAL A 336 3.19 11.17 1.93
N TYR A 337 4.10 10.57 1.15
CA TYR A 337 5.24 11.30 0.60
C TYR A 337 5.83 10.67 -0.68
N ASP A 338 6.00 11.49 -1.70
CA ASP A 338 6.70 11.20 -2.95
C ASP A 338 8.15 11.72 -2.92
N ASN A 339 9.07 10.83 -3.29
CA ASN A 339 10.48 11.10 -3.53
C ASN A 339 10.91 10.49 -4.86
N SER A 340 10.37 11.03 -5.95
CA SER A 340 10.70 10.62 -7.33
C SER A 340 11.92 11.32 -7.92
N ALA A 341 12.72 12.01 -7.08
CA ALA A 341 13.91 12.75 -7.49
C ALA A 341 15.24 12.04 -7.17
N VAL A 342 15.21 10.74 -6.81
CA VAL A 342 16.41 10.02 -6.38
C VAL A 342 17.33 9.78 -7.59
N TRP A 343 18.58 10.26 -7.52
CA TRP A 343 19.54 10.06 -8.61
C TRP A 343 20.19 8.68 -8.54
N SER A 344 19.82 7.78 -9.47
CA SER A 344 20.38 6.42 -9.57
C SER A 344 21.82 6.37 -10.10
N LYS A 345 22.23 7.42 -10.83
CA LYS A 345 23.45 7.48 -11.66
C LYS A 345 23.49 6.39 -12.74
N ARG A 346 22.32 5.93 -13.19
CA ARG A 346 22.15 5.01 -14.31
C ARG A 346 21.48 5.73 -15.48
N SER A 347 21.70 5.23 -16.69
CA SER A 347 20.98 5.69 -17.87
C SER A 347 19.50 5.29 -17.79
N ALA A 348 18.63 5.96 -18.54
CA ALA A 348 17.19 5.70 -18.53
C ALA A 348 16.84 4.25 -18.89
N PHE A 349 17.60 3.64 -19.81
CA PHE A 349 17.44 2.24 -20.22
C PHE A 349 17.67 1.22 -19.10
N LEU A 350 18.47 1.58 -18.09
CA LEU A 350 18.82 0.69 -16.97
C LEU A 350 18.17 1.12 -15.65
N ALA A 351 17.72 2.37 -15.55
CA ALA A 351 17.23 2.96 -14.31
C ALA A 351 16.09 2.13 -13.70
N HIS A 352 15.11 1.71 -14.52
CA HIS A 352 13.95 0.95 -14.08
C HIS A 352 14.31 -0.36 -13.35
N THR A 353 15.31 -1.10 -13.83
CA THR A 353 15.73 -2.37 -13.21
C THR A 353 16.85 -2.19 -12.19
N SER A 354 17.40 -0.98 -12.05
CA SER A 354 18.58 -0.73 -11.24
C SER A 354 18.33 -0.63 -9.73
N TYR A 355 17.09 -0.65 -9.25
CA TYR A 355 16.80 -0.56 -7.80
C TYR A 355 17.49 -1.68 -6.99
N TRP A 356 17.67 -2.85 -7.62
CA TRP A 356 18.36 -4.00 -7.02
C TRP A 356 19.90 -3.86 -7.06
N SER A 357 20.45 -3.29 -8.12
CA SER A 357 21.90 -3.13 -8.30
C SER A 357 22.42 -1.86 -7.62
N ALA A 358 21.65 -0.78 -7.63
CA ALA A 358 21.86 0.48 -6.92
C ALA A 358 21.21 0.49 -5.52
N ARG A 359 21.13 -0.69 -4.88
CA ARG A 359 20.48 -0.92 -3.57
C ARG A 359 20.84 0.08 -2.48
N GLY A 360 22.08 0.55 -2.42
CA GLY A 360 22.51 1.54 -1.43
C GLY A 360 21.87 2.92 -1.67
N THR A 361 21.78 3.33 -2.94
CA THR A 361 21.11 4.56 -3.35
C THR A 361 19.61 4.47 -3.10
N PHE A 362 18.98 3.35 -3.48
CA PHE A 362 17.56 3.12 -3.23
C PHE A 362 17.24 3.13 -1.73
N ALA A 363 17.97 2.37 -0.91
CA ALA A 363 17.75 2.33 0.54
C ALA A 363 17.95 3.69 1.22
N ASN A 364 18.93 4.48 0.78
CA ASN A 364 19.07 5.87 1.22
C ASN A 364 17.87 6.73 0.79
N GLY A 365 17.33 6.51 -0.41
CA GLY A 365 16.12 7.16 -0.91
C GLY A 365 14.93 6.90 -0.01
N VAL A 366 14.66 5.62 0.31
CA VAL A 366 13.58 5.21 1.23
C VAL A 366 13.74 5.85 2.60
N VAL A 367 14.91 5.72 3.23
CA VAL A 367 15.18 6.35 4.55
C VAL A 367 14.98 7.87 4.52
N LYS A 368 15.40 8.53 3.45
CA LYS A 368 15.16 9.97 3.27
C LYS A 368 13.67 10.27 3.11
N SER A 369 12.90 9.43 2.42
CA SER A 369 11.45 9.59 2.26
C SER A 369 10.72 9.45 3.59
N PHE A 370 11.09 8.46 4.41
CA PHE A 370 10.59 8.34 5.79
C PHE A 370 10.84 9.63 6.57
N VAL A 371 12.11 10.03 6.68
CA VAL A 371 12.53 11.21 7.48
C VAL A 371 11.93 12.52 6.97
N ASN A 372 12.04 12.77 5.68
CA ASN A 372 11.58 14.03 5.09
C ASN A 372 10.06 14.06 4.98
N GLY A 373 9.42 12.92 4.77
CA GLY A 373 7.96 12.80 4.76
C GLY A 373 7.36 13.13 6.11
N THR A 374 7.88 12.55 7.20
CA THR A 374 7.44 12.90 8.56
C THR A 374 7.64 14.39 8.85
N LYS A 375 8.79 14.96 8.47
CA LYS A 375 9.02 16.41 8.62
C LYS A 375 8.08 17.24 7.76
N PHE A 376 7.82 16.81 6.53
CA PHE A 376 6.93 17.53 5.63
C PHE A 376 5.48 17.49 6.11
N GLN A 377 5.03 16.41 6.75
CA GLN A 377 3.66 16.37 7.28
C GLN A 377 3.49 17.12 8.60
N TYR A 378 4.51 17.14 9.46
CA TYR A 378 4.34 17.56 10.86
C TYR A 378 5.24 18.71 11.32
N ASN A 379 6.05 19.30 10.45
CA ASN A 379 6.92 20.42 10.80
C ASN A 379 6.68 21.62 9.87
N GLU A 380 5.91 22.60 10.35
CA GLU A 380 5.54 23.80 9.59
C GLU A 380 6.75 24.60 9.09
N LYS A 381 7.82 24.71 9.90
CA LYS A 381 9.05 25.39 9.49
C LYS A 381 9.70 24.68 8.30
N TYR A 382 9.67 23.35 8.29
CA TYR A 382 10.17 22.55 7.18
C TYR A 382 9.26 22.66 5.95
N GLN A 383 7.94 22.60 6.13
CA GLN A 383 6.94 22.82 5.07
C GLN A 383 7.17 24.16 4.36
N ASN A 384 7.21 25.26 5.12
CA ASN A 384 7.42 26.61 4.61
C ASN A 384 8.72 26.72 3.81
N LYS A 385 9.81 26.13 4.30
CA LYS A 385 11.09 26.10 3.58
C LYS A 385 11.01 25.37 2.23
N ILE A 386 10.27 24.27 2.15
CA ILE A 386 10.14 23.48 0.91
C ILE A 386 9.17 24.16 -0.06
N LEU A 387 8.03 24.65 0.41
CA LEU A 387 7.01 25.32 -0.40
C LEU A 387 7.53 26.65 -0.98
N GLN A 388 8.24 27.47 -0.19
CA GLN A 388 8.87 28.70 -0.68
C GLN A 388 9.94 28.42 -1.75
N LYS A 389 10.70 27.33 -1.62
CA LYS A 389 11.68 26.91 -2.63
C LYS A 389 11.03 26.46 -3.94
N LYS A 390 9.83 25.87 -3.89
CA LYS A 390 9.07 25.53 -5.09
C LYS A 390 8.60 26.79 -5.80
N ASN A 391 8.01 27.76 -5.09
CA ASN A 391 7.54 29.02 -5.67
C ASN A 391 8.67 29.76 -6.42
N LYS A 392 9.88 29.82 -5.85
CA LYS A 392 11.06 30.41 -6.52
C LYS A 392 11.56 29.66 -7.76
N LYS A 393 11.27 28.37 -7.89
CA LYS A 393 11.63 27.58 -9.09
C LYS A 393 10.56 27.61 -10.17
N SER A 394 9.30 27.79 -9.79
CA SER A 394 8.19 27.97 -10.72
C SER A 394 8.11 29.39 -11.30
N GLU A 395 8.83 30.37 -10.75
CA GLU A 395 8.99 31.70 -11.36
C GLU A 395 10.08 31.74 -12.45
N VAL A 396 10.82 30.66 -12.68
CA VAL A 396 11.93 30.59 -13.66
C VAL A 396 11.70 29.47 -14.70
N LEU A 397 10.44 29.09 -14.94
CA LEU A 397 10.06 28.18 -16.03
C LEU A 397 8.86 28.72 -16.79
#